data_AF-A0A940X6X4-F1
#
_entry.id   AF-A0A940X6X4-F1
#
_cell.length_a   1.000
_cell.length_b   1.000
_cell.length_c   1.000
_cell.angle_alpha   90.00
_cell.angle_beta   90.00
_cell.angle_gamma   90.00
#
_symmetry.space_group_name_H-M   'P 1'
#
loop_
_entity.id
_entity.type
_entity.pdbx_description
1 polymer ?
#
loop_
_entity_poly.entity_id
_entity_poly.type
_entity_poly.pdbx_seq_one_letter_code
_entity_poly.pdbx_strand_id
1 'polypeptide(L)'
;MRKKIIFACLILLVGFISCKKEDNKNLTQPAEVETNKNNFQVTLTATVKADDNFQMYYSQDDYEVPYKEENSVWVAVKASDKPQDIVFDLPQDVIPNYIRIDFGTNQQQKEITISNFKMKYYSKSFEAKDSLFFNYFIPNDCVKILDKNNSVVQNIQPQDGRYDPLFYSEKALYDQIQLLVK
;
A
#
# COMPACT_ATOMS: atom_id res chain seq x y z
N MET A 1 -30.19 -65.13 15.46
CA MET A 1 -30.79 -64.89 14.13
C MET A 1 -30.38 -63.51 13.63
N ARG A 2 -29.99 -63.41 12.34
CA ARG A 2 -29.78 -62.20 11.49
C ARG A 2 -28.51 -61.37 11.82
N LYS A 3 -27.51 -61.15 10.94
CA LYS A 3 -27.14 -61.48 9.54
C LYS A 3 -25.58 -61.40 9.50
N LYS A 4 -24.84 -62.39 8.99
CA LYS A 4 -24.22 -62.51 7.63
C LYS A 4 -23.45 -61.25 7.17
N ILE A 5 -22.25 -61.26 6.58
CA ILE A 5 -21.14 -62.20 6.30
C ILE A 5 -20.10 -61.38 5.49
N ILE A 6 -18.79 -61.59 5.72
CA ILE A 6 -17.62 -61.53 4.78
C ILE A 6 -17.24 -60.21 4.07
N PHE A 7 -15.95 -59.84 4.14
CA PHE A 7 -15.00 -59.60 3.01
C PHE A 7 -13.61 -59.30 3.63
N ALA A 8 -12.68 -60.26 3.72
CA ALA A 8 -11.71 -60.63 2.68
C ALA A 8 -10.98 -59.41 2.05
N CYS A 9 -9.77 -59.12 2.49
CA CYS A 9 -8.73 -58.54 1.63
C CYS A 9 -7.35 -58.97 2.11
N LEU A 10 -6.83 -59.96 1.38
CA LEU A 10 -5.51 -60.52 1.44
C LEU A 10 -4.50 -59.53 0.84
N ILE A 11 -3.33 -59.51 1.46
CA ILE A 11 -2.11 -58.78 1.11
C ILE A 11 -1.76 -58.88 -0.38
N LEU A 12 -1.42 -57.74 -0.98
CA LEU A 12 -0.59 -57.69 -2.18
C LEU A 12 0.57 -56.71 -1.92
N LEU A 13 1.69 -57.31 -1.53
CA LEU A 13 3.03 -56.74 -1.60
C LEU A 13 3.37 -56.52 -3.07
N VAL A 14 3.59 -55.26 -3.46
CA VAL A 14 4.42 -54.96 -4.61
C VAL A 14 5.38 -53.85 -4.24
N GLY A 15 6.61 -54.26 -3.91
CA GLY A 15 7.75 -53.36 -3.92
C GLY A 15 8.15 -53.10 -5.37
N PHE A 16 8.15 -51.84 -5.78
CA PHE A 16 9.00 -51.39 -6.86
C PHE A 16 10.02 -50.41 -6.29
N ILE A 17 11.26 -50.88 -6.33
CA ILE A 17 12.50 -50.19 -6.04
C ILE A 17 12.52 -48.91 -6.86
N SER A 18 12.36 -47.76 -6.20
CA SER A 18 12.58 -46.46 -6.85
C SER A 18 14.08 -46.24 -6.95
N CYS A 19 14.59 -46.34 -8.18
CA CYS A 19 15.94 -45.93 -8.54
C CYS A 19 16.24 -44.52 -8.04
N LYS A 20 17.38 -44.42 -7.38
CA LYS A 20 18.10 -43.19 -7.07
C LYS A 20 18.55 -42.53 -8.38
N LYS A 21 18.00 -41.37 -8.70
CA LYS A 21 18.63 -40.38 -9.58
C LYS A 21 18.44 -39.01 -8.93
N GLU A 22 19.57 -38.44 -8.53
CA GLU A 22 19.68 -37.07 -8.06
C GLU A 22 19.52 -36.17 -9.28
N ASP A 23 18.44 -35.40 -9.29
CA ASP A 23 18.30 -34.22 -10.14
C ASP A 23 17.86 -33.04 -9.27
N ASN A 24 18.69 -32.01 -9.32
CA ASN A 24 18.70 -30.80 -8.52
C ASN A 24 17.42 -29.99 -8.79
N LYS A 25 16.39 -30.14 -7.94
CA LYS A 25 15.20 -29.29 -7.99
C LYS A 25 15.54 -27.94 -7.36
N ASN A 26 15.92 -27.00 -8.21
CA ASN A 26 15.61 -25.59 -7.98
C ASN A 26 14.11 -25.53 -7.66
N LEU A 27 13.79 -25.16 -6.41
CA LEU A 27 12.45 -24.78 -6.02
C LEU A 27 12.14 -23.47 -6.74
N THR A 28 11.61 -23.57 -7.96
CA THR A 28 10.91 -22.46 -8.59
C THR A 28 9.71 -22.15 -7.70
N GLN A 29 9.88 -21.13 -6.87
CA GLN A 29 8.80 -20.41 -6.23
C GLN A 29 7.73 -20.14 -7.31
N PRO A 30 6.43 -20.36 -7.05
CA PRO A 30 5.41 -19.98 -8.02
C PRO A 30 5.67 -18.53 -8.37
N ALA A 31 5.95 -18.26 -9.65
CA ALA A 31 5.98 -16.90 -10.14
C ALA A 31 4.63 -16.30 -9.74
N GLU A 32 4.66 -15.28 -8.88
CA GLU A 32 3.54 -14.38 -8.72
C GLU A 32 3.16 -13.98 -10.13
N VAL A 33 1.97 -14.42 -10.55
CA VAL A 33 1.35 -13.87 -11.73
C VAL A 33 1.11 -12.42 -11.36
N GLU A 34 2.03 -11.53 -11.76
CA GLU A 34 1.74 -10.11 -11.86
C GLU A 34 0.51 -10.05 -12.78
N THR A 35 -0.68 -10.04 -12.19
CA THR A 35 -1.82 -9.42 -12.82
C THR A 35 -1.39 -7.98 -13.01
N ASN A 36 -0.84 -7.65 -14.18
CA ASN A 36 -0.61 -6.29 -14.62
C ASN A 36 -1.97 -5.60 -14.69
N LYS A 37 -2.50 -5.24 -13.52
CA LYS A 37 -3.57 -4.28 -13.39
C LYS A 37 -2.90 -2.98 -13.80
N ASN A 38 -3.21 -2.50 -14.99
CA ASN A 38 -2.73 -1.21 -15.50
C ASN A 38 -3.40 -0.03 -14.77
N ASN A 39 -3.73 -0.21 -13.50
CA ASN A 39 -4.38 0.78 -12.66
C ASN A 39 -3.33 1.81 -12.25
N PHE A 40 -3.81 3.01 -11.94
CA PHE A 40 -2.98 4.01 -11.30
C PHE A 40 -2.65 3.53 -9.88
N GLN A 41 -1.38 3.34 -9.58
CA GLN A 41 -0.91 2.88 -8.28
C GLN A 41 -0.11 3.98 -7.60
N VAL A 42 -0.39 4.20 -6.33
CA VAL A 42 0.37 5.09 -5.45
C VAL A 42 1.04 4.26 -4.37
N THR A 43 2.33 4.49 -4.14
CA THR A 43 3.10 3.85 -3.07
C THR A 43 3.71 4.91 -2.19
N LEU A 44 3.40 4.87 -0.90
CA LEU A 44 4.08 5.62 0.15
C LEU A 44 5.01 4.67 0.89
N THR A 45 6.32 4.86 0.79
CA THR A 45 7.28 4.10 1.59
C THR A 45 7.55 4.88 2.87
N ALA A 46 7.17 4.31 4.02
CA ALA A 46 7.29 4.99 5.31
C ALA A 46 7.64 4.04 6.46
N THR A 47 8.27 4.59 7.50
CA THR A 47 8.39 3.92 8.81
C THR A 47 7.25 4.39 9.69
N VAL A 48 6.41 3.46 10.15
CA VAL A 48 5.18 3.69 10.92
C VAL A 48 5.29 2.87 12.20
N LYS A 49 5.30 3.52 13.37
CA LYS A 49 5.70 2.88 14.64
C LYS A 49 4.55 2.31 15.48
N ALA A 50 3.31 2.54 15.08
CA ALA A 50 2.13 1.89 15.64
C ALA A 50 1.26 1.33 14.52
N ASP A 51 0.45 0.32 14.85
CA ASP A 51 -0.59 -0.16 13.94
C ASP A 51 -1.58 0.98 13.65
N ASP A 52 -1.97 1.13 12.38
CA ASP A 52 -2.86 2.20 11.94
C ASP A 52 -3.64 1.82 10.67
N ASN A 53 -4.54 2.68 10.22
CA ASN A 53 -5.23 2.57 8.95
C ASN A 53 -5.10 3.88 8.19
N PHE A 54 -4.37 3.87 7.09
CA PHE A 54 -4.20 5.05 6.23
C PHE A 54 -5.30 5.05 5.17
N GLN A 55 -5.73 6.24 4.79
CA GLN A 55 -6.69 6.44 3.71
C GLN A 55 -6.06 7.31 2.64
N MET A 56 -6.36 7.03 1.39
CA MET A 56 -6.04 7.93 0.30
C MET A 56 -7.29 8.25 -0.47
N TYR A 57 -7.62 9.53 -0.55
CA TYR A 57 -8.67 10.05 -1.42
C TYR A 57 -8.07 10.42 -2.78
N TYR A 58 -8.89 10.28 -3.81
CA TYR A 58 -8.57 10.71 -5.16
C TYR A 58 -9.72 11.52 -5.75
N SER A 59 -9.39 12.51 -6.57
CA SER A 59 -10.38 13.33 -7.27
C SER A 59 -10.03 13.46 -8.74
N GLN A 60 -11.03 13.39 -9.62
CA GLN A 60 -10.94 13.73 -11.04
C GLN A 60 -11.55 15.11 -11.33
N ASP A 61 -12.03 15.79 -10.28
CA ASP A 61 -12.63 17.11 -10.34
C ASP A 61 -11.54 18.20 -10.23
N ASP A 62 -11.95 19.48 -10.26
CA ASP A 62 -11.06 20.63 -10.02
C ASP A 62 -10.60 20.70 -8.55
N TYR A 63 -9.49 21.40 -8.30
CA TYR A 63 -8.81 21.46 -6.99
C TYR A 63 -9.71 21.82 -5.80
N GLU A 64 -10.64 22.75 -5.99
CA GLU A 64 -11.51 23.28 -4.92
C GLU A 64 -12.71 22.37 -4.60
N VAL A 65 -12.93 21.31 -5.39
CA VAL A 65 -14.05 20.39 -5.17
C VAL A 65 -13.73 19.47 -3.99
N PRO A 66 -14.59 19.40 -2.96
CA PRO A 66 -14.35 18.51 -1.82
C PRO A 66 -14.19 17.05 -2.24
N TYR A 67 -13.26 16.35 -1.58
CA TYR A 67 -13.10 14.90 -1.74
C TYR A 67 -14.37 14.16 -1.30
N LYS A 68 -14.69 13.08 -2.02
CA LYS A 68 -15.85 12.22 -1.79
C LYS A 68 -15.39 10.93 -1.13
N GLU A 69 -16.11 10.45 -0.13
CA GLU A 69 -15.74 9.24 0.63
C GLU A 69 -15.66 8.00 -0.26
N GLU A 70 -16.59 7.86 -1.21
CA GLU A 70 -16.60 6.77 -2.18
C GLU A 70 -15.35 6.75 -3.09
N ASN A 71 -14.65 7.89 -3.20
CA ASN A 71 -13.43 8.03 -3.97
C ASN A 71 -12.20 7.93 -3.06
N SER A 72 -12.13 6.86 -2.27
CA SER A 72 -11.00 6.60 -1.37
C SER A 72 -10.61 5.14 -1.31
N VAL A 73 -9.37 4.89 -0.85
CA VAL A 73 -8.82 3.55 -0.61
C VAL A 73 -8.21 3.52 0.78
N TRP A 74 -8.59 2.51 1.57
CA TRP A 74 -8.07 2.26 2.91
C TRP A 74 -7.01 1.16 2.90
N VAL A 75 -5.93 1.37 3.65
CA VAL A 75 -4.84 0.39 3.81
C VAL A 75 -4.51 0.26 5.29
N ALA A 76 -4.62 -0.95 5.82
CA ALA A 76 -4.12 -1.26 7.16
C ALA A 76 -2.59 -1.28 7.15
N VAL A 77 -1.98 -0.55 8.08
CA VAL A 77 -0.53 -0.44 8.23
C VAL A 77 -0.13 -1.09 9.55
N LYS A 78 0.87 -1.97 9.50
CA LYS A 78 1.41 -2.61 10.71
C LYS A 78 2.63 -1.85 11.21
N ALA A 79 2.77 -1.80 12.53
CA ALA A 79 3.95 -1.20 13.15
C ALA A 79 5.21 -1.87 12.61
N SER A 80 6.19 -1.07 12.20
CA SER A 80 7.47 -1.54 11.72
C SER A 80 8.58 -0.59 12.13
N ASP A 81 9.71 -1.14 12.55
CA ASP A 81 10.91 -0.36 12.79
C ASP A 81 11.69 0.00 11.51
N LYS A 82 11.29 -0.58 10.38
CA LYS A 82 11.88 -0.37 9.05
C LYS A 82 10.88 0.30 8.11
N PRO A 83 11.35 1.00 7.07
CA PRO A 83 10.49 1.47 6.01
C PRO A 83 9.70 0.30 5.37
N GLN A 84 8.41 0.52 5.13
CA GLN A 84 7.52 -0.42 4.46
C GLN A 84 6.73 0.30 3.37
N ASP A 85 6.34 -0.42 2.33
CA ASP A 85 5.50 0.11 1.27
C ASP A 85 4.02 0.03 1.66
N ILE A 86 3.35 1.18 1.62
CA ILE A 86 1.92 1.33 1.79
C ILE A 86 1.36 1.61 0.39
N VAL A 87 0.70 0.60 -0.19
CA VAL A 87 0.28 0.60 -1.60
C VAL A 87 -1.22 0.88 -1.69
N PHE A 88 -1.57 1.96 -2.37
CA PHE A 88 -2.94 2.32 -2.71
C PHE A 88 -3.19 2.05 -4.20
N ASP A 89 -3.93 1.00 -4.49
CA ASP A 89 -4.37 0.67 -5.84
C ASP A 89 -5.70 1.36 -6.14
N LEU A 90 -5.72 2.30 -7.08
CA LEU A 90 -6.98 2.91 -7.52
C LEU A 90 -7.81 1.90 -8.34
N PRO A 91 -9.13 2.12 -8.45
CA PRO A 91 -9.96 1.34 -9.35
C PRO A 91 -9.45 1.40 -10.80
N GLN A 92 -9.87 0.42 -11.59
CA GLN A 92 -9.50 0.36 -13.00
C GLN A 92 -9.93 1.64 -13.74
N ASP A 93 -9.08 2.11 -14.64
CA ASP A 93 -9.34 3.28 -15.51
C ASP A 93 -9.55 4.61 -14.76
N VAL A 94 -9.31 4.65 -13.43
CA VAL A 94 -9.30 5.88 -12.64
C VAL A 94 -7.91 6.49 -12.68
N ILE A 95 -7.85 7.75 -13.13
CA ILE A 95 -6.66 8.60 -13.09
C ILE A 95 -6.99 9.82 -12.24
N PRO A 96 -6.30 10.05 -11.12
CA PRO A 96 -6.56 11.20 -10.26
C PRO A 96 -5.99 12.48 -10.88
N ASN A 97 -6.68 13.60 -10.71
CA ASN A 97 -6.09 14.93 -10.81
C ASN A 97 -5.42 15.32 -9.49
N TYR A 98 -6.09 15.02 -8.37
CA TYR A 98 -5.63 15.39 -7.03
C TYR A 98 -5.74 14.21 -6.07
N ILE A 99 -4.84 14.19 -5.09
CA ILE A 99 -4.71 13.14 -4.08
C ILE A 99 -4.66 13.80 -2.70
N ARG A 100 -5.37 13.23 -1.74
CA ARG A 100 -5.20 13.51 -0.31
C ARG A 100 -4.80 12.21 0.38
N ILE A 101 -3.77 12.25 1.22
CA ILE A 101 -3.35 11.08 2.01
C ILE A 101 -3.55 11.39 3.49
N ASP A 102 -4.29 10.52 4.16
CA ASP A 102 -4.58 10.60 5.58
C ASP A 102 -3.67 9.64 6.32
N PHE A 103 -2.90 10.20 7.24
CA PHE A 103 -1.80 9.54 7.93
C PHE A 103 -2.26 8.77 9.17
N GLY A 104 -3.47 8.21 9.12
CA GLY A 104 -3.97 7.33 10.16
C GLY A 104 -5.13 7.88 10.99
N THR A 105 -5.73 6.97 11.74
CA THR A 105 -6.82 7.23 12.69
C THR A 105 -6.40 6.92 14.13
N ASN A 106 -5.21 6.33 14.33
CA ASN A 106 -4.68 5.99 15.65
C ASN A 106 -4.06 7.21 16.33
N GLN A 107 -4.75 7.77 17.33
CA GLN A 107 -4.24 8.91 18.12
C GLN A 107 -2.94 8.65 18.88
N GLN A 108 -2.55 7.38 19.09
CA GLN A 108 -1.28 7.00 19.71
C GLN A 108 -0.15 6.86 18.69
N GLN A 109 -0.42 7.15 17.42
CA GLN A 109 0.57 7.11 16.36
C GLN A 109 1.73 8.04 16.68
N LYS A 110 2.94 7.50 16.54
CA LYS A 110 4.18 8.23 16.83
C LYS A 110 4.67 8.94 15.58
N GLU A 111 5.94 9.32 15.60
CA GLU A 111 6.63 9.85 14.44
C GLU A 111 6.54 8.88 13.25
N ILE A 112 6.26 9.44 12.08
CA ILE A 112 6.27 8.77 10.79
C ILE A 112 7.44 9.34 10.01
N THR A 113 8.27 8.47 9.46
CA THR A 113 9.37 8.87 8.56
C THR A 113 8.99 8.50 7.13
N ILE A 114 8.83 9.48 6.26
CA ILE A 114 8.50 9.29 4.84
C ILE A 114 9.79 9.12 4.06
N SER A 115 10.04 7.92 3.53
CA SER A 115 11.24 7.65 2.72
C SER A 115 10.99 7.88 1.23
N ASN A 116 9.76 7.65 0.76
CA ASN A 116 9.46 7.77 -0.65
C ASN A 116 7.97 7.95 -0.93
N PHE A 117 7.67 8.65 -2.02
CA PHE A 117 6.36 8.65 -2.67
C PHE A 117 6.54 8.31 -4.13
N LYS A 118 5.76 7.35 -4.63
CA LYS A 118 5.83 6.88 -6.01
C LYS A 118 4.43 6.77 -6.62
N MET A 119 4.33 7.19 -7.88
CA MET A 119 3.16 6.92 -8.73
C MET A 119 3.58 6.01 -9.87
N LYS A 120 2.75 5.04 -10.21
CA LYS A 120 2.94 4.16 -11.38
C LYS A 120 1.66 4.10 -12.18
N TYR A 121 1.80 4.22 -13.50
CA TYR A 121 0.72 4.00 -14.46
C TYR A 121 1.31 3.35 -15.70
N TYR A 122 0.85 2.14 -16.02
CA TYR A 122 1.49 1.27 -17.03
C TYR A 122 3.01 1.16 -16.80
N SER A 123 3.83 1.47 -17.81
CA SER A 123 5.29 1.42 -17.78
C SER A 123 5.95 2.69 -17.26
N LYS A 124 5.16 3.73 -16.93
CA LYS A 124 5.68 5.02 -16.47
C LYS A 124 5.61 5.10 -14.95
N SER A 125 6.58 5.77 -14.37
CA SER A 125 6.60 6.07 -12.94
C SER A 125 7.15 7.45 -12.65
N PHE A 126 6.65 8.04 -11.59
CA PHE A 126 7.18 9.25 -10.95
C PHE A 126 7.58 8.92 -9.52
N GLU A 127 8.62 9.57 -8.99
CA GLU A 127 9.13 9.32 -7.64
C GLU A 127 9.59 10.63 -6.97
N ALA A 128 9.25 10.79 -5.69
CA ALA A 128 9.68 11.87 -4.82
C ALA A 128 10.26 11.28 -3.52
N LYS A 129 11.59 11.21 -3.45
CA LYS A 129 12.32 10.63 -2.31
C LYS A 129 12.51 11.61 -1.16
N ASP A 130 12.47 11.08 0.06
CA ASP A 130 12.77 11.81 1.29
C ASP A 130 12.04 13.16 1.36
N SER A 131 12.76 14.26 1.55
CA SER A 131 12.20 15.61 1.72
C SER A 131 11.53 16.17 0.47
N LEU A 132 11.74 15.56 -0.71
CA LEU A 132 11.07 15.98 -1.95
C LEU A 132 9.56 15.76 -1.88
N PHE A 133 9.07 14.90 -1.00
CA PHE A 133 7.63 14.74 -0.73
C PHE A 133 6.95 16.08 -0.46
N PHE A 134 7.59 16.97 0.31
CA PHE A 134 7.03 18.27 0.68
C PHE A 134 7.01 19.30 -0.46
N ASN A 135 7.54 18.98 -1.64
CA ASN A 135 7.37 19.81 -2.84
C ASN A 135 6.01 19.57 -3.52
N TYR A 136 5.35 18.46 -3.17
CA TYR A 136 4.13 17.98 -3.81
C TYR A 136 2.93 17.93 -2.87
N PHE A 137 3.17 17.98 -1.56
CA PHE A 137 2.15 17.83 -0.55
C PHE A 137 2.26 18.90 0.55
N ILE A 138 1.10 19.41 0.98
CA ILE A 138 0.98 20.34 2.12
C ILE A 138 0.18 19.67 3.25
N PRO A 139 0.71 19.64 4.49
CA PRO A 139 -0.02 19.11 5.64
C PRO A 139 -1.12 20.07 6.09
N ASN A 140 -2.17 19.55 6.74
CA ASN A 140 -3.03 20.36 7.60
C ASN A 140 -2.40 20.58 9.00
N ASP A 141 -3.14 21.24 9.87
CA ASP A 141 -2.78 21.55 11.25
C ASP A 141 -2.81 20.33 12.21
N CYS A 142 -3.25 19.16 11.75
CA CYS A 142 -3.15 17.89 12.49
C CYS A 142 -1.84 17.16 12.22
N VAL A 143 -0.92 17.74 11.43
CA VAL A 143 0.41 17.19 11.18
C VAL A 143 1.48 18.22 11.49
N LYS A 144 2.43 17.84 12.35
CA LYS A 144 3.62 18.63 12.65
C LYS A 144 4.81 18.06 11.90
N ILE A 145 5.50 18.88 11.11
CA ILE A 145 6.80 18.52 10.54
C ILE A 145 7.86 18.70 11.64
N LEU A 146 8.45 17.59 12.10
CA LEU A 146 9.48 17.59 13.13
C LEU A 146 10.88 17.83 12.54
N ASP A 147 11.17 17.17 11.42
CA ASP A 147 12.42 17.32 10.66
C ASP A 147 12.11 17.22 9.17
N LYS A 148 12.17 18.36 8.48
CA LYS A 148 11.88 18.42 7.04
C LYS A 148 12.94 17.72 6.20
N ASN A 149 14.21 17.74 6.60
CA ASN A 149 15.31 17.18 5.80
C ASN A 149 15.28 15.66 5.80
N ASN A 150 14.87 15.07 6.92
CA ASN A 150 14.73 13.62 7.10
C ASN A 150 13.29 13.13 6.95
N SER A 151 12.37 14.00 6.51
CA SER A 151 10.94 13.70 6.35
C SER A 151 10.27 13.05 7.55
N VAL A 152 10.58 13.58 8.74
CA VAL A 152 9.95 13.14 10.00
C VAL A 152 8.77 14.04 10.31
N VAL A 153 7.60 13.44 10.42
CA VAL A 153 6.34 14.10 10.76
C VAL A 153 5.71 13.42 11.97
N GLN A 154 4.84 14.15 12.67
CA GLN A 154 4.07 13.63 13.78
C GLN A 154 2.62 14.08 13.64
N ASN A 155 1.71 13.13 13.76
CA ASN A 155 0.29 13.43 13.88
C ASN A 155 0.03 14.08 15.25
N ILE A 156 -0.73 15.16 15.26
CA ILE A 156 -1.05 15.93 16.46
C ILE A 156 -2.54 16.23 16.51
N GLN A 157 -3.03 16.45 17.72
CA GLN A 157 -4.37 16.97 17.96
C GLN A 157 -4.25 18.47 18.25
N PRO A 158 -4.88 19.38 17.46
CA PRO A 158 -4.90 20.80 17.74
C PRO A 158 -5.71 21.10 19.01
N GLN A 159 -5.76 22.38 19.39
CA GLN A 159 -6.51 22.81 20.58
C GLN A 159 -8.02 22.52 20.52
N ASP A 160 -8.58 22.42 19.31
CA ASP A 160 -10.00 22.10 19.08
C ASP A 160 -10.32 20.61 19.34
N GLY A 161 -9.30 19.78 19.53
CA GLY A 161 -9.44 18.37 19.81
C GLY A 161 -9.65 17.47 18.58
N ARG A 162 -9.58 18.02 17.36
CA ARG A 162 -9.71 17.23 16.13
C ARG A 162 -8.49 16.34 15.91
N TYR A 163 -8.69 15.14 15.39
CA TYR A 163 -7.60 14.28 14.94
C TYR A 163 -7.90 13.82 13.51
N ASP A 164 -7.32 14.52 12.55
CA ASP A 164 -7.50 14.27 11.11
C ASP A 164 -6.21 14.61 10.36
N PRO A 165 -5.11 13.86 10.60
CA PRO A 165 -3.80 14.15 10.03
C PRO A 165 -3.77 13.83 8.54
N LEU A 166 -3.64 14.85 7.70
CA LEU A 166 -3.69 14.67 6.25
C LEU A 166 -2.71 15.58 5.51
N PHE A 167 -2.42 15.17 4.27
CA PHE A 167 -1.66 15.91 3.29
C PHE A 167 -2.46 16.08 2.00
N TYR A 168 -2.56 17.31 1.50
CA TYR A 168 -3.16 17.62 0.20
C TYR A 168 -2.09 17.70 -0.88
N SER A 169 -2.35 17.11 -2.04
CA SER A 169 -1.49 17.28 -3.22
C SER A 169 -1.61 18.68 -3.81
N GLU A 170 -0.50 19.25 -4.22
CA GLU A 170 -0.42 20.56 -4.86
C GLU A 170 -0.42 20.48 -6.39
N LYS A 171 -0.51 21.65 -7.05
CA LYS A 171 -0.39 21.77 -8.51
C LYS A 171 0.84 21.05 -9.07
N ALA A 172 1.96 21.07 -8.33
CA ALA A 172 3.18 20.40 -8.75
C ALA A 172 2.97 18.88 -8.94
N LEU A 173 2.15 18.23 -8.10
CA LEU A 173 1.85 16.82 -8.24
C LEU A 173 0.89 16.58 -9.40
N TYR A 174 -0.14 17.42 -9.52
CA TYR A 174 -1.06 17.39 -10.66
C TYR A 174 -0.27 17.41 -11.99
N ASP A 175 0.69 18.34 -12.13
CA ASP A 175 1.50 18.45 -13.34
C ASP A 175 2.30 17.15 -13.62
N GLN A 176 2.82 16.47 -12.57
CA GLN A 176 3.48 15.17 -12.71
C GLN A 176 2.52 14.06 -13.14
N ILE A 177 1.29 14.05 -12.60
CA ILE A 177 0.26 13.08 -13.02
C ILE A 177 -0.06 13.28 -14.51
N GLN A 178 -0.22 14.52 -14.98
CA GLN A 178 -0.46 14.81 -16.39
C GLN A 178 0.69 14.37 -17.30
N LEU A 179 1.94 14.40 -16.83
CA LEU A 179 3.09 13.85 -17.57
C LEU A 179 3.09 12.32 -17.58
N LEU A 180 2.60 11.70 -16.50
CA LEU A 180 2.56 10.26 -16.34
C LEU A 180 1.55 9.59 -17.28
N VAL A 181 0.43 10.26 -17.57
CA VAL A 181 -0.69 9.69 -18.34
C VAL A 181 -0.77 10.13 -19.81
N LYS A 182 0.06 11.10 -20.22
CA LYS A 182 0.32 11.40 -21.63
C LYS A 182 1.07 10.27 -22.32
#